data_AF-A0A1I5TUF8-F1
#
_entry.id   AF-A0A1I5TUF8-F1
#
_cell.length_a   1.000
_cell.length_b   1.000
_cell.length_c   1.000
_cell.angle_alpha   90.00
_cell.angle_beta   90.00
_cell.angle_gamma   90.00
#
_symmetry.space_group_name_H-M   'P 1'
#
loop_
_entity.id
_entity.type
_entity.pdbx_description
1 polymer ?
#
loop_
_entity_poly.entity_id
_entity_poly.type
_entity_poly.pdbx_seq_one_letter_code
_entity_poly.pdbx_strand_id
1 'polypeptide(L)' 'MRAAALAVVGLLGGFVGGEALAAAFGLLTAQLTDSPGPFVWILRALPFVLAVVGAVAVPAVDARLRRKGDA' A
#
# COMPACT_ATOMS: atom_id res chain seq x y z
N MET A 1 12.82 18.71 2.11
CA MET A 1 12.36 18.37 0.74
C MET A 1 12.45 16.88 0.42
N ARG A 2 13.59 16.21 0.60
CA ARG A 2 13.75 14.77 0.28
C ARG A 2 12.73 13.83 0.96
N ALA A 3 12.44 14.04 2.25
CA ALA A 3 11.45 13.24 2.99
C ALA A 3 10.02 13.38 2.43
N ALA A 4 9.63 14.58 2.00
CA ALA A 4 8.33 14.82 1.37
C ALA A 4 8.23 14.11 0.01
N ALA A 5 9.28 14.17 -0.81
CA ALA A 5 9.33 13.44 -2.07
C ALA A 5 9.23 11.91 -1.87
N LEU A 6 9.92 11.37 -0.87
CA LEU A 6 9.84 9.95 -0.51
C LEU A 6 8.45 9.56 0.02
N ALA A 7 7.80 10.43 0.79
CA ALA A 7 6.43 10.21 1.24
C ALA A 7 5.45 10.19 0.06
N VAL A 8 5.61 11.06 -0.93
CA VAL A 8 4.79 11.05 -2.17
C VAL A 8 5.02 9.76 -2.97
N VAL A 9 6.27 9.31 -3.11
CA VAL A 9 6.59 8.04 -3.78
C VAL A 9 5.96 6.86 -3.04
N GLY A 10 6.06 6.84 -1.71
CA GLY A 10 5.42 5.82 -0.88
C GLY A 10 3.90 5.85 -0.96
N LEU A 11 3.30 7.04 -1.02
CA LEU A 11 1.86 7.22 -1.17
C LEU A 11 1.35 6.67 -2.50
N LEU A 12 1.98 7.07 -3.60
CA LEU A 12 1.61 6.62 -4.94
C LEU A 12 1.88 5.12 -5.12
N GLY A 13 3.05 4.64 -4.68
CA GLY A 13 3.40 3.22 -4.75
C GLY A 13 2.49 2.35 -3.90
N GLY A 14 2.15 2.80 -2.69
CA GLY A 14 1.19 2.12 -1.81
C GLY A 14 -0.22 2.10 -2.40
N PHE A 15 -0.67 3.19 -3.01
CA PHE A 15 -1.97 3.27 -3.66
C PHE A 15 -2.06 2.33 -4.86
N VAL A 16 -1.11 2.41 -5.79
CA VAL A 16 -1.09 1.56 -7.01
C VAL A 16 -0.93 0.09 -6.64
N GLY A 17 -0.04 -0.24 -5.70
CA GLY A 17 0.12 -1.61 -5.22
C GLY A 17 -1.14 -2.13 -4.53
N GLY A 18 -1.82 -1.29 -3.76
CA GLY A 18 -3.07 -1.65 -3.10
C GLY A 18 -4.24 -1.82 -4.06
N GLU A 19 -4.34 -1.02 -5.12
CA GLU A 19 -5.29 -1.24 -6.23
C GLU A 19 -5.04 -2.60 -6.90
N ALA A 20 -3.79 -2.92 -7.24
CA ALA A 20 -3.45 -4.20 -7.86
C ALA A 20 -3.78 -5.39 -6.96
N LEU A 21 -3.49 -5.28 -5.65
CA LEU A 21 -3.86 -6.29 -4.65
C LEU A 21 -5.38 -6.41 -4.49
N ALA A 22 -6.09 -5.29 -4.42
CA ALA A 22 -7.55 -5.27 -4.30
C ALA A 22 -8.21 -5.96 -5.51
N ALA A 23 -7.72 -5.67 -6.72
CA ALA A 23 -8.19 -6.32 -7.95
C ALA A 23 -7.89 -7.82 -7.97
N ALA A 24 -6.67 -8.23 -7.61
CA ALA A 24 -6.28 -9.64 -7.57
C ALA A 24 -7.13 -10.45 -6.57
N PHE A 25 -7.32 -9.92 -5.35
CA PHE A 25 -8.18 -10.55 -4.36
C PHE A 25 -9.65 -10.53 -4.76
N GLY A 26 -10.13 -9.44 -5.36
CA GLY A 26 -11.50 -9.34 -5.87
C GLY A 26 -11.82 -10.43 -6.89
N LEU A 27 -10.92 -10.64 -7.85
CA LEU A 27 -11.01 -11.73 -8.83
C LEU A 27 -10.98 -13.10 -8.15
N LEU A 28 -10.05 -13.31 -7.21
CA LEU A 28 -9.94 -14.59 -6.49
C LEU A 28 -11.20 -14.91 -5.69
N THR A 29 -11.76 -13.93 -4.98
CA THR A 29 -13.00 -14.10 -4.22
C THR A 29 -14.19 -14.34 -5.13
N ALA A 30 -14.28 -13.68 -6.29
CA ALA A 30 -15.36 -13.89 -7.24
C ALA A 30 -15.33 -15.31 -7.85
N GLN A 31 -14.14 -15.91 -8.00
CA GLN A 31 -13.99 -17.28 -8.48
C GLN A 31 -14.33 -18.34 -7.40
N LEU A 32 -14.07 -18.03 -6.12
CA LEU A 32 -14.25 -18.97 -5.01
C LEU A 32 -15.61 -18.86 -4.33
N THR A 33 -16.24 -17.70 -4.42
CA THR A 33 -17.48 -17.39 -3.72
C THR A 33 -18.34 -16.62 -4.70
N ASP A 34 -19.38 -17.27 -5.21
CA ASP A 34 -20.35 -16.76 -6.20
C ASP A 34 -21.22 -15.60 -5.66
N SER A 35 -20.74 -14.89 -4.63
CA SER A 35 -21.44 -13.83 -3.92
C SER A 35 -20.48 -12.71 -3.53
N PRO A 36 -20.82 -11.44 -3.81
CA PRO A 36 -20.07 -10.29 -3.35
C PRO A 36 -20.27 -10.13 -1.83
N GLY A 37 -19.50 -10.89 -1.05
CA GLY A 37 -19.50 -10.78 0.40
C GLY A 37 -18.93 -9.44 0.91
N PRO A 38 -18.93 -9.21 2.23
CA PRO A 38 -18.39 -8.00 2.87
C PRO A 38 -16.92 -7.72 2.54
N PHE A 39 -16.21 -8.70 1.99
CA PHE A 39 -14.85 -8.59 1.48
C PHE A 39 -14.67 -7.48 0.44
N VAL A 40 -15.67 -7.20 -0.40
CA VAL A 40 -15.61 -6.15 -1.43
C VAL A 40 -15.43 -4.76 -0.81
N TRP A 41 -16.01 -4.51 0.36
CA TRP A 41 -15.85 -3.25 1.08
C TRP A 41 -14.44 -3.08 1.66
N ILE A 42 -13.87 -4.17 2.18
CA ILE A 42 -12.50 -4.18 2.72
C ILE A 42 -11.48 -3.97 1.60
N LEU A 43 -11.67 -4.65 0.46
CA LEU A 43 -10.82 -4.50 -0.72
C LEU A 43 -10.85 -3.08 -1.28
N ARG A 44 -11.97 -2.36 -1.18
CA ARG A 44 -12.06 -0.94 -1.56
C ARG A 44 -11.26 0.00 -0.66
N ALA A 45 -11.09 -0.33 0.62
CA ALA A 45 -10.29 0.49 1.54
C ALA A 45 -8.79 0.19 1.44
N LEU A 46 -8.43 -0.99 0.91
CA LEU A 46 -7.06 -1.49 0.84
C LEU A 46 -6.08 -0.53 0.13
N PRO A 47 -6.41 0.11 -1.01
CA PRO A 47 -5.53 1.06 -1.68
C PRO A 47 -5.19 2.26 -0.79
N PHE A 48 -6.17 2.80 -0.07
CA PHE A 48 -5.99 3.94 0.81
C PHE A 48 -5.12 3.59 2.02
N VAL A 49 -5.35 2.41 2.61
CA VAL A 49 -4.54 1.93 3.73
C VAL A 49 -3.09 1.74 3.30
N LEU A 50 -2.86 1.08 2.16
CA LEU A 50 -1.50 0.85 1.65
C LEU A 50 -0.82 2.15 1.21
N ALA A 51 -1.56 3.12 0.68
CA ALA A 51 -1.04 4.45 0.37
C ALA A 51 -0.53 5.16 1.63
N VAL A 52 -1.31 5.17 2.70
CA VAL A 52 -0.90 5.78 3.98
C VAL A 52 0.30 5.05 4.59
N VAL A 53 0.26 3.72 4.59
CA VAL A 53 1.37 2.89 5.09
C VAL A 53 2.64 3.15 4.27
N GLY A 54 2.55 3.19 2.94
CA GLY A 54 3.68 3.47 2.05
C GLY A 54 4.25 4.87 2.27
N ALA A 55 3.40 5.89 2.42
CA ALA A 55 3.80 7.26 2.66
C ALA A 55 4.63 7.44 3.95
N VAL A 56 4.37 6.61 4.97
CA VAL A 56 5.12 6.62 6.24
C VAL A 56 6.31 5.65 6.20
N ALA A 57 6.13 4.46 5.65
CA ALA A 57 7.13 3.40 5.65
C ALA A 57 8.35 3.76 4.80
N VAL A 58 8.15 4.34 3.61
CA VAL A 58 9.25 4.69 2.70
C VAL A 58 10.23 5.70 3.33
N PRO A 59 9.82 6.86 3.87
CA PRO A 59 10.74 7.76 4.56
C PRO A 59 11.31 7.16 5.85
N ALA A 60 10.55 6.33 6.59
CA ALA A 60 11.06 5.65 7.77
C ALA A 60 12.19 4.65 7.45
N VAL A 61 12.05 3.89 6.36
CA VAL A 61 13.07 2.96 5.87
C VAL A 61 14.31 3.70 5.40
N ASP A 62 14.17 4.78 4.63
CA ASP A 62 15.30 5.62 4.21
C ASP A 62 16.05 6.22 5.42
N ALA A 63 15.32 6.72 6.42
CA ALA A 63 15.92 7.23 7.65
C ALA A 63 16.69 6.13 8.43
N ARG A 64 16.14 4.91 8.49
CA ARG A 64 16.79 3.77 9.13
C ARG A 64 18.05 3.32 8.37
N LEU A 65 18.00 3.30 7.04
CA LEU A 65 19.14 2.93 6.20
C LEU A 65 20.30 3.92 6.35
N ARG A 66 20.01 5.22 6.43
CA ARG A 66 21.02 6.25 6.72
C ARG A 66 21.71 6.02 8.05
N ARG A 67 20.93 5.81 9.13
CA ARG A 67 21.48 5.50 10.46
C ARG A 67 22.34 4.23 10.49
N LYS A 68 22.08 3.27 9.61
CA LYS A 68 22.82 2.01 9.53
C LYS A 68 24.06 2.10 8.63
N GLY A 69 24.12 3.08 7.73
CA GLY A 69 25.29 3.36 6.89
C GLY A 69 26.29 4.32 7.54
N ASP A 70 25.85 5.11 8.53
CA ASP A 70 26.69 6.02 9.33
C ASP A 70 27.30 5.33 10.58
N ALA A 71 27.09 4.03 10.77
CA ALA A 71 27.56 3.21 11.89
C ALA A 71 28.52 2.12 11.42
#